data_AF-A0ABD0QJF0-F1
#
_entry.id   AF-A0ABD0QJF0-F1
#
_cell.length_a   1.000
_cell.length_b   1.000
_cell.length_c   1.000
_cell.angle_alpha   90.00
_cell.angle_beta   90.00
_cell.angle_gamma   90.00
#
_symmetry.space_group_name_H-M   'P 1'
#
loop_
_entity.id
_entity.type
_entity.pdbx_description
1 polymer ?
#
loop_
_entity_poly.entity_id
_entity_poly.type
_entity_poly.pdbx_seq_one_letter_code
_entity_poly.pdbx_strand_id
1 'polypeptide(L)'
;WVIAELACYTFSMALVPLYDTLGLEAMVHILNLAEISMVICDKEDKAESLLNNKEKGVTPTLSCLVLFNPFSAALLERGRKCGVEILQLSQIM
;
A
#
# COMPACT_ATOMS: atom_id res chain seq x y z
N TRP A 1 -4.01 11.41 -3.50
CA TRP A 1 -3.22 11.38 -4.75
C TRP A 1 -2.27 12.57 -4.88
N VAL A 2 -2.71 13.82 -5.09
CA VAL A 2 -1.80 14.98 -5.27
C VAL A 2 -0.80 15.18 -4.14
N ILE A 3 -1.23 15.08 -2.88
CA ILE A 3 -0.33 15.22 -1.72
C ILE A 3 0.77 14.15 -1.73
N ALA A 4 0.42 12.91 -2.06
CA ALA A 4 1.38 11.80 -2.14
C ALA A 4 2.39 11.99 -3.27
N GLU A 5 1.94 12.49 -4.42
CA GLU A 5 2.81 12.82 -5.55
C GLU A 5 3.81 13.93 -5.20
N LEU A 6 3.33 15.02 -4.60
CA LEU A 6 4.19 16.11 -4.13
C LEU A 6 5.18 15.64 -3.05
N ALA A 7 4.76 14.72 -2.16
CA ALA A 7 5.65 14.11 -1.18
C ALA A 7 6.74 13.29 -1.88
N CYS A 8 6.40 12.44 -2.84
CA CYS A 8 7.38 11.70 -3.63
C CYS A 8 8.41 12.63 -4.27
N TYR A 9 7.95 13.71 -4.91
CA TYR A 9 8.85 14.69 -5.53
C TYR A 9 9.75 15.40 -4.52
N THR A 10 9.20 15.77 -3.36
CA THR A 10 9.96 16.44 -2.28
C THR A 10 11.12 15.58 -1.78
N PHE A 11 10.92 14.27 -1.70
CA PHE A 11 11.94 13.34 -1.20
C PHE A 11 12.69 12.60 -2.33
N SER A 12 12.64 13.10 -3.56
CA SER A 12 13.32 12.50 -4.72
C SER A 12 12.96 11.01 -4.95
N MET A 13 11.71 10.65 -4.66
CA MET A 13 11.16 9.31 -4.87
C MET A 13 10.44 9.22 -6.23
N ALA A 14 10.44 8.02 -6.82
CA ALA A 14 9.64 7.72 -8.00
C ALA A 14 8.22 7.30 -7.58
N LEU A 15 7.20 7.91 -8.19
CA LEU A 15 5.80 7.52 -8.02
C LEU A 15 5.45 6.42 -9.04
N VAL A 16 4.86 5.32 -8.57
CA VAL A 16 4.35 4.25 -9.42
C VAL A 16 2.83 4.13 -9.24
N PRO A 17 2.01 4.63 -10.19
CA PRO A 17 0.56 4.52 -10.09
C PRO A 17 0.11 3.06 -10.33
N LEU A 18 -0.69 2.54 -9.40
CA LEU A 18 -1.32 1.22 -9.52
C LEU A 18 -2.80 1.40 -9.88
N TYR A 19 -3.23 0.73 -10.95
CA TYR A 19 -4.62 0.76 -11.42
C TYR A 19 -5.27 -0.60 -11.21
N ASP A 20 -6.46 -0.62 -10.60
CA ASP A 20 -7.21 -1.85 -10.32
C ASP A 20 -7.59 -2.62 -11.60
N THR A 21 -7.68 -1.92 -12.74
CA THR A 21 -8.00 -2.49 -14.05
C THR A 21 -6.91 -3.36 -14.65
N LEU A 22 -5.67 -3.29 -14.12
CA LEU A 22 -4.55 -4.12 -14.58
C LEU A 22 -4.65 -5.57 -14.11
N GLY A 23 -5.47 -5.82 -13.08
CA GLY A 23 -5.57 -7.12 -12.43
C GLY A 23 -4.48 -7.40 -11.41
N LEU A 24 -4.70 -8.42 -10.59
CA LEU A 24 -3.85 -8.76 -9.45
C LEU A 24 -2.44 -9.16 -9.85
N GLU A 25 -2.28 -9.93 -10.93
CA GLU A 25 -0.95 -10.38 -11.39
C GLU A 25 -0.06 -9.22 -11.80
N ALA A 26 -0.61 -8.26 -12.56
CA ALA A 26 0.13 -7.06 -12.96
C ALA A 26 0.52 -6.21 -11.75
N MET A 27 -0.38 -6.06 -10.77
CA MET A 27 -0.08 -5.34 -9.53
C MET A 27 1.07 -6.01 -8.76
N VAL A 28 1.02 -7.33 -8.57
CA VAL A 28 2.11 -8.08 -7.91
C VAL A 28 3.42 -7.94 -8.69
N HIS A 29 3.37 -8.03 -10.02
CA HIS A 29 4.54 -7.86 -10.87
C HIS A 29 5.16 -6.47 -10.69
N ILE A 30 4.36 -5.40 -10.71
CA ILE A 30 4.83 -4.02 -10.54
C ILE A 30 5.46 -3.82 -9.15
N LEU A 31 4.80 -4.30 -8.08
CA LEU A 31 5.30 -4.18 -6.72
C LEU A 31 6.67 -4.84 -6.56
N ASN A 32 6.86 -6.02 -7.16
CA ASN A 32 8.13 -6.74 -7.09
C ASN A 32 9.19 -6.11 -8.00
N LEU A 33 8.84 -5.70 -9.22
CA LEU A 33 9.77 -5.09 -10.18
C LEU A 33 10.35 -3.78 -9.65
N ALA A 34 9.54 -2.98 -8.98
CA ALA A 34 9.94 -1.69 -8.41
C ALA A 34 10.31 -1.78 -6.91
N GLU A 35 10.41 -2.99 -6.35
CA GLU A 35 10.75 -3.25 -4.94
C GLU A 35 9.95 -2.38 -3.96
N ILE A 36 8.65 -2.19 -4.25
CA ILE A 36 7.80 -1.26 -3.52
C ILE A 36 7.63 -1.73 -2.08
N SER A 37 7.96 -0.84 -1.13
CA SER A 37 7.84 -1.09 0.31
C SER A 37 6.62 -0.42 0.94
N MET A 38 6.14 0.68 0.34
CA MET A 38 5.00 1.46 0.81
C MET A 38 3.99 1.66 -0.31
N VAL A 39 2.71 1.42 -0.02
CA VAL A 39 1.60 1.70 -0.93
C VAL A 39 0.58 2.61 -0.26
N ILE A 40 0.05 3.56 -1.04
CA ILE A 40 -0.95 4.52 -0.59
C ILE A 40 -2.25 4.20 -1.31
N CYS A 41 -3.34 4.00 -0.57
CA CYS A 41 -4.66 3.71 -1.14
C CYS A 41 -5.78 4.48 -0.44
N ASP A 42 -6.92 4.58 -1.13
CA ASP A 42 -8.09 5.34 -0.66
C ASP A 42 -9.11 4.47 0.08
N LYS A 43 -9.14 3.16 -0.15
CA LYS A 43 -10.18 2.28 0.39
C LYS A 43 -9.60 1.04 1.07
N GLU A 44 -10.32 0.54 2.05
CA GLU A 44 -9.97 -0.64 2.84
C GLU A 44 -9.89 -1.91 1.98
N ASP A 45 -10.80 -2.10 1.01
CA ASP A 45 -10.79 -3.24 0.08
C ASP A 45 -9.47 -3.37 -0.71
N LYS A 46 -8.87 -2.25 -1.11
CA LYS A 46 -7.55 -2.22 -1.76
C LYS A 46 -6.43 -2.65 -0.81
N ALA A 47 -6.47 -2.17 0.43
CA ALA A 47 -5.52 -2.58 1.45
C ALA A 47 -5.64 -4.08 1.75
N GLU A 48 -6.85 -4.61 1.86
CA GLU A 48 -7.09 -6.05 2.04
C GLU A 48 -6.53 -6.88 0.89
N SER A 49 -6.70 -6.43 -0.36
CA SER A 49 -6.12 -7.08 -1.54
C SER A 49 -4.59 -7.15 -1.47
N LEU A 50 -3.94 -6.07 -1.03
CA LEU A 50 -2.50 -6.02 -0.82
C LEU A 50 -2.04 -6.94 0.32
N LEU A 51 -2.76 -6.96 1.44
CA LEU A 51 -2.47 -7.86 2.56
C LEU A 51 -2.65 -9.33 2.17
N ASN A 52 -3.68 -9.68 1.38
CA ASN A 52 -3.86 -11.03 0.83
C ASN A 52 -2.62 -11.47 0.05
N ASN A 53 -2.02 -10.57 -0.73
CA ASN A 53 -0.81 -10.87 -1.50
C ASN A 53 0.44 -10.95 -0.62
N LYS A 54 0.52 -10.15 0.44
CA LYS A 54 1.60 -10.23 1.44
C LYS A 54 1.55 -11.56 2.18
N GLU A 55 0.38 -11.97 2.65
CA GLU A 55 0.16 -13.24 3.37
C GLU A 55 0.47 -14.46 2.50
N LYS A 56 0.18 -14.38 1.19
CA LYS A 56 0.59 -15.40 0.21
C LYS A 56 2.09 -15.39 -0.10
N GLY A 57 2.85 -14.42 0.41
CA GLY A 57 4.28 -14.29 0.19
C GLY A 57 4.68 -13.78 -1.19
N VAL A 58 3.75 -13.30 -2.00
CA VAL A 58 4.02 -12.85 -3.39
C VAL A 58 4.43 -11.37 -3.47
N THR A 59 4.32 -10.62 -2.38
CA THR A 59 4.76 -9.21 -2.28
C THR A 59 5.63 -9.01 -1.03
N PRO A 60 6.83 -9.62 -0.98
CA PRO A 60 7.64 -9.70 0.25
C PRO A 60 8.16 -8.33 0.74
N THR A 61 8.36 -7.36 -0.16
CA THR A 61 8.90 -6.03 0.16
C THR A 61 7.88 -5.10 0.83
N LEU A 62 6.58 -5.36 0.65
CA LEU A 62 5.51 -4.53 1.19
C LEU A 62 5.57 -4.55 2.73
N SER A 63 5.78 -3.40 3.34
CA SER A 63 5.94 -3.24 4.79
C SER A 63 5.08 -2.10 5.36
N CYS A 64 4.55 -1.22 4.51
CA CYS A 64 3.69 -0.13 4.95
C CYS A 64 2.51 0.11 3.99
N LEU A 65 1.33 0.37 4.56
CA LEU A 65 0.14 0.84 3.85
C LEU A 65 -0.33 2.16 4.48
N VAL A 66 -0.60 3.15 3.65
CA VAL A 66 -1.18 4.42 4.09
C VAL A 66 -2.57 4.57 3.49
N LEU A 67 -3.59 4.69 4.34
CA LEU A 67 -4.98 4.86 3.93
C LEU A 67 -5.45 6.31 4.10
N PHE A 68 -6.12 6.83 3.08
CA PHE A 68 -6.73 8.16 3.13
C PHE A 68 -8.04 8.17 3.93
N ASN A 69 -8.85 7.12 3.77
CA ASN A 69 -10.14 7.02 4.46
C ASN A 69 -10.02 6.18 5.74
N PRO A 70 -10.97 6.32 6.67
CA PRO A 70 -11.06 5.46 7.85
C PRO A 70 -11.13 3.98 7.45
N PHE A 71 -10.55 3.13 8.29
CA PHE A 71 -10.52 1.68 8.11
C PHE A 71 -10.82 0.97 9.44
N SER A 72 -11.21 -0.30 9.35
CA SER A 72 -11.55 -1.09 10.53
C SER A 72 -10.33 -1.42 11.40
N ALA A 73 -10.55 -1.60 12.71
CA ALA A 73 -9.52 -2.14 13.61
C ALA A 73 -9.08 -3.56 13.22
N ALA A 74 -9.94 -4.32 12.52
CA ALA A 74 -9.61 -5.65 12.03
C ALA A 74 -8.51 -5.61 10.96
N LEU A 75 -8.55 -4.63 10.05
CA LEU A 75 -7.50 -4.40 9.06
C LEU A 75 -6.15 -4.11 9.73
N LEU A 76 -6.15 -3.23 10.75
CA LEU A 76 -4.94 -2.84 11.47
C LEU A 76 -4.25 -4.05 12.14
N GLU A 77 -5.04 -4.87 12.84
CA GLU A 77 -4.53 -6.10 13.47
C GLU A 77 -4.03 -7.12 12.44
N ARG A 78 -4.69 -7.21 11.28
CA ARG A 78 -4.27 -8.09 10.18
C ARG A 78 -2.94 -7.65 9.58
N GLY A 79 -2.77 -6.35 9.33
CA GLY A 79 -1.49 -5.80 8.87
C GLY A 79 -0.36 -6.14 9.83
N ARG A 80 -0.56 -5.88 11.13
CA ARG A 80 0.43 -6.17 12.17
C ARG A 80 0.86 -7.65 12.19
N LYS A 81 -0.09 -8.58 12.01
CA LYS A 81 0.20 -10.02 11.99
C LYS A 81 1.10 -10.46 10.83
N CYS A 82 1.04 -9.78 9.69
CA CYS A 82 1.88 -10.07 8.53
C CYS A 82 3.05 -9.10 8.34
N GLY A 83 3.36 -8.29 9.37
CA GLY A 83 4.51 -7.37 9.37
C GLY A 83 4.32 -6.15 8.47
N VAL A 84 3.06 -5.73 8.24
CA VAL A 84 2.72 -4.53 7.49
C VAL A 84 2.15 -3.49 8.45
N GLU A 85 2.81 -2.34 8.53
CA GLU A 85 2.29 -1.19 9.26
C GLU A 85 1.17 -0.54 8.45
N ILE A 86 0.05 -0.22 9.11
CA ILE A 86 -1.08 0.47 8.47
C ILE A 86 -1.29 1.80 9.16
N LEU A 87 -1.14 2.88 8.40
CA LEU A 87 -1.25 4.25 8.88
C LEU A 87 -2.44 4.93 8.21
N GLN A 88 -3.13 5.79 8.96
CA GLN A 88 -4.06 6.74 8.38
C GLN A 88 -3.31 8.03 8.01
N LEU A 89 -3.67 8.66 6.89
CA LEU A 89 -3.04 9.92 6.46
C LEU A 89 -3.05 10.99 7.56
N SER A 90 -4.12 11.08 8.35
CA SER A 90 -4.24 12.04 9.46
C SER A 90 -3.25 11.82 10.61
N GLN A 91 -2.62 10.64 10.70
CA GLN A 91 -1.62 10.34 11.73
C GLN A 91 -0.22 10.83 11.35
N ILE A 92 -0.01 11.17 10.07
CA ILE A 92 1.29 11.54 9.50
C ILE A 92 1.29 12.95 8.87
N MET A 93 0.23 13.73 9.12
CA MET A 93 0.12 15.15 8.73
C MET A 93 0.13 16.06 9.96
#